data_AF-A0A5E7Z076-F1
#
_entry.id   AF-A0A5E7Z076-F1
#
_cell.length_a   1.000
_cell.length_b   1.000
_cell.length_c   1.000
_cell.angle_alpha   90.00
_cell.angle_beta   90.00
_cell.angle_gamma   90.00
#
_symmetry.space_group_name_H-M   'P 1'
#
loop_
_entity.id
_entity.type
_entity.pdbx_description
1 polymer ?
#
loop_
_entity_poly.entity_id
_entity_poly.type
_entity_poly.pdbx_seq_one_letter_code
_entity_poly.pdbx_strand_id
1 'polypeptide(L)'
;MRKQFGQLFIILLVVSTVACLDPLDPATSDCERSGLAISIINVTSTDCGIPNGRIEVFSSGGLGDKSYFLNDGPAQKTGVFHSLRPGIYSVSVMDSLYCSRAVSVHISSGISFKESIQPIIENSCIISTCHDGSGSISFKVFANIKKSAADIKGLTGARVMPKTGSLTNDEIEQIACWVDDGALFN
;
A
#
# COMPACT_ATOMS: atom_id res chain seq x y z
N MET A 1 -71.73 54.88 -2.47
CA MET A 1 -71.67 53.95 -1.32
C MET A 1 -70.47 53.02 -1.53
N ARG A 2 -69.67 52.86 -0.46
CA ARG A 2 -68.54 51.94 -0.20
C ARG A 2 -67.37 51.82 -1.21
N LYS A 3 -66.28 52.48 -0.79
CA LYS A 3 -64.87 52.31 -1.20
C LYS A 3 -64.38 50.89 -0.84
N GLN A 4 -63.70 50.20 -1.76
CA GLN A 4 -62.88 49.02 -1.46
C GLN A 4 -61.48 49.49 -1.02
N PHE A 5 -61.12 49.18 0.23
CA PHE A 5 -59.79 49.34 0.78
C PHE A 5 -59.00 48.04 0.56
N GLY A 6 -57.75 48.18 0.12
CA GLY A 6 -56.86 47.07 -0.22
C GLY A 6 -56.42 46.24 0.98
N GLN A 7 -56.00 45.01 0.69
CA GLN A 7 -55.28 44.17 1.62
C GLN A 7 -53.96 43.78 0.96
N LEU A 8 -52.94 44.56 1.33
CA LEU A 8 -51.55 44.39 0.95
C LEU A 8 -51.02 43.15 1.71
N PHE A 9 -50.81 42.04 1.00
CA PHE A 9 -50.15 40.87 1.56
C PHE A 9 -48.66 41.17 1.71
N ILE A 10 -48.24 41.56 2.92
CA ILE A 10 -46.84 41.59 3.30
C ILE A 10 -46.43 40.15 3.59
N ILE A 11 -45.75 39.51 2.63
CA ILE A 11 -45.06 38.25 2.84
C ILE A 11 -43.83 38.58 3.70
N LEU A 12 -43.94 38.39 5.01
CA LEU A 12 -42.82 38.44 5.93
C LEU A 12 -41.95 37.20 5.66
N LEU A 13 -40.99 37.33 4.73
CA LEU A 13 -39.89 36.39 4.58
C LEU A 13 -39.07 36.46 5.87
N VAL A 14 -39.39 35.58 6.82
CA VAL A 14 -38.46 35.24 7.89
C VAL A 14 -37.32 34.49 7.21
N VAL A 15 -36.34 35.23 6.70
CA VAL A 15 -35.01 34.67 6.44
C VAL A 15 -34.47 34.38 7.83
N SER A 16 -34.78 33.18 8.32
CA SER A 16 -34.08 32.61 9.44
C SER A 16 -32.65 32.40 8.95
N THR A 17 -31.81 33.41 9.12
CA THR A 17 -30.39 33.18 9.25
C THR A 17 -30.24 32.44 10.58
N VAL A 18 -30.61 31.16 10.58
CA VAL A 18 -29.90 30.20 11.40
C VAL A 18 -28.49 30.31 10.86
N ALA A 19 -27.72 31.18 11.52
CA ALA A 19 -26.30 30.95 11.59
C ALA A 19 -26.19 29.50 12.04
N CYS A 20 -25.67 28.62 11.20
CA CYS A 20 -24.97 27.43 11.68
C CYS A 20 -23.73 27.93 12.41
N LEU A 21 -23.91 28.70 13.50
CA LEU A 21 -22.99 28.65 14.61
C LEU A 21 -23.25 27.28 15.18
N ASP A 22 -22.56 26.28 14.63
CA ASP A 22 -22.40 25.01 15.31
C ASP A 22 -21.99 25.37 16.75
N PRO A 23 -22.86 25.13 17.74
CA PRO A 23 -22.48 25.34 19.12
C PRO A 23 -21.35 24.35 19.36
N LEU A 24 -20.13 24.86 19.47
CA LEU A 24 -18.89 24.14 19.77
C LEU A 24 -19.21 22.79 20.40
N ASP A 25 -19.26 21.73 19.58
CA ASP A 25 -19.55 20.39 20.07
C ASP A 25 -18.38 20.01 20.97
N PRO A 26 -18.56 19.88 22.30
CA PRO A 26 -17.45 19.73 23.23
C PRO A 26 -16.80 18.33 23.20
N ALA A 27 -16.98 17.56 22.12
CA ALA A 27 -16.37 16.23 21.97
C ALA A 27 -16.08 15.77 20.53
N THR A 28 -16.09 16.62 19.50
CA THR A 28 -15.55 16.23 18.20
C THR A 28 -14.10 16.70 18.08
N SER A 29 -13.17 15.75 17.95
CA SER A 29 -11.79 16.05 17.59
C SER A 29 -11.79 16.77 16.24
N ASP A 30 -11.60 18.08 16.24
CA ASP A 30 -11.56 18.91 15.04
C ASP A 30 -10.26 18.65 14.25
N CYS A 31 -10.20 17.46 13.64
CA CYS A 31 -9.06 16.97 12.87
C CYS A 31 -8.90 17.64 11.51
N GLU A 32 -9.86 18.49 11.14
CA GLU A 32 -9.77 19.34 9.97
C GLU A 32 -8.77 20.49 10.22
N ARG A 33 -8.73 21.01 11.45
CA ARG A 33 -7.83 22.11 11.83
C ARG A 33 -6.47 21.68 12.35
N SER A 34 -6.27 20.40 12.71
CA SER A 34 -4.98 19.96 13.26
C SER A 34 -3.82 20.13 12.27
N GLY A 35 -4.11 20.15 10.97
CA GLY A 35 -3.08 20.21 9.92
C GLY A 35 -2.14 19.01 9.95
N LEU A 36 -2.49 17.94 10.67
CA LEU A 36 -1.67 16.74 10.77
C LEU A 36 -1.50 16.14 9.38
N ALA A 37 -0.25 15.96 8.99
CA ALA A 37 0.15 15.29 7.77
C ALA A 37 1.31 14.34 8.05
N ILE A 38 1.46 13.35 7.18
CA ILE A 38 2.52 12.35 7.23
C ILE A 38 3.12 12.23 5.83
N SER A 39 4.43 12.04 5.77
CA SER A 39 5.19 11.87 4.54
C SER A 39 6.27 10.82 4.74
N ILE A 40 6.58 10.08 3.68
CA ILE A 40 7.66 9.09 3.69
C ILE A 40 8.97 9.83 3.45
N ILE A 41 9.96 9.64 4.33
CA ILE A 41 11.31 10.17 4.15
C ILE A 41 12.17 9.16 3.39
N ASN A 42 12.19 7.92 3.88
CA ASN A 42 13.04 6.88 3.33
C ASN A 42 12.43 5.48 3.51
N VAL A 43 12.64 4.63 2.51
CA VAL A 43 12.30 3.20 2.56
C VAL A 43 13.54 2.43 2.12
N THR A 44 14.05 1.58 3.00
CA THR A 44 15.14 0.67 2.69
C THR A 44 14.55 -0.68 2.34
N SER A 45 14.86 -1.17 1.13
CA SER A 45 14.51 -2.52 0.68
C SER A 45 15.15 -3.58 1.58
N THR A 46 14.63 -4.79 1.50
CA THR A 46 15.16 -5.95 2.22
C THR A 46 15.82 -6.90 1.25
N ASP A 47 16.53 -7.88 1.79
CA ASP A 47 16.79 -9.12 1.06
C ASP A 47 15.60 -10.08 1.23
N CYS A 48 15.38 -10.94 0.25
CA CYS A 48 14.33 -11.95 0.33
C CYS A 48 14.45 -12.78 1.61
N GLY A 49 13.37 -12.87 2.38
CA GLY A 49 13.34 -13.63 3.63
C GLY A 49 14.07 -12.99 4.83
N ILE A 50 14.76 -11.86 4.66
CA ILE A 50 15.54 -11.22 5.72
C ILE A 50 14.79 -9.99 6.28
N PRO A 51 14.61 -9.88 7.61
CA PRO A 51 13.99 -8.71 8.23
C PRO A 51 15.03 -7.59 8.45
N ASN A 52 15.60 -7.02 7.38
CA ASN A 52 16.59 -5.93 7.46
C ASN A 52 16.05 -4.58 6.90
N GLY A 53 14.77 -4.53 6.56
CA GLY A 53 14.13 -3.35 6.00
C GLY A 53 13.91 -2.25 7.03
N ARG A 54 13.75 -1.03 6.52
CA ARG A 54 13.52 0.17 7.33
C ARG A 54 12.52 1.09 6.67
N ILE A 55 11.58 1.62 7.45
CA ILE A 55 10.72 2.73 7.05
C ILE A 55 11.01 3.92 7.94
N GLU A 56 11.14 5.10 7.33
CA GLU A 56 11.22 6.37 8.02
C GLU A 56 10.18 7.34 7.47
N VAL A 57 9.36 7.87 8.37
CA VAL A 57 8.33 8.86 8.07
C VAL A 57 8.54 10.13 8.89
N PHE A 58 8.08 11.23 8.33
CA PHE A 58 7.99 12.52 9.00
C PHE A 58 6.53 12.94 9.11
N SER A 59 6.16 13.57 10.23
CA SER A 59 4.86 14.21 10.36
C SER A 59 4.97 15.71 10.64
N SER A 60 4.13 16.50 9.96
CA SER A 60 3.97 17.94 10.16
C SER A 60 2.59 18.25 10.77
N GLY A 61 2.40 19.48 11.25
CA GLY A 61 1.17 19.90 11.95
C GLY A 61 0.90 19.08 13.20
N GLY A 62 -0.38 18.83 13.51
CA GLY A 62 -0.85 18.07 14.67
C GLY A 62 -0.87 18.90 15.95
N LEU A 63 -1.71 18.47 16.91
CA LEU A 63 -1.85 19.13 18.21
C LEU A 63 -1.31 18.25 19.33
N GLY A 64 -0.36 18.79 20.11
CA GLY A 64 0.28 18.10 21.21
C GLY A 64 1.28 17.02 20.77
N ASP A 65 1.50 16.05 21.66
CA ASP A 65 2.36 14.91 21.43
C ASP A 65 1.83 14.03 20.30
N LYS A 66 2.75 13.48 19.51
CA LYS A 66 2.45 12.53 18.44
C LYS A 66 2.92 11.12 18.79
N SER A 67 2.16 10.15 18.29
CA SER A 67 2.45 8.72 18.37
C SER A 67 2.40 8.13 16.98
N TYR A 68 3.40 7.32 16.62
CA TYR A 68 3.49 6.63 15.35
C TYR A 68 3.20 5.14 15.55
N PHE A 69 2.60 4.52 14.54
CA PHE A 69 2.21 3.12 14.55
C PHE A 69 2.61 2.48 13.22
N LEU A 70 3.01 1.21 13.29
CA LEU A 70 3.21 0.35 12.13
C LEU A 70 2.17 -0.75 12.17
N ASN A 71 1.30 -0.79 11.16
CA ASN A 71 0.09 -1.60 11.15
C ASN A 71 -0.69 -1.38 12.46
N ASP A 72 -1.13 -2.46 13.10
CA ASP A 72 -1.80 -2.46 14.40
C ASP A 72 -0.82 -2.66 15.58
N GLY A 73 0.45 -2.33 15.37
CA GLY A 73 1.52 -2.46 16.37
C GLY A 73 1.45 -1.41 17.50
N PRO A 74 2.35 -1.51 18.50
CA PRO A 74 2.41 -0.56 19.61
C PRO A 74 2.81 0.84 19.15
N ALA A 75 2.32 1.85 19.87
CA ALA A 75 2.71 3.24 19.67
C ALA A 75 4.20 3.47 19.98
N GLN A 76 4.85 4.31 19.17
CA GLN A 76 6.19 4.82 19.43
C GLN A 76 6.29 6.32 19.18
N LYS A 77 7.32 6.96 19.77
CA LYS A 77 7.52 8.43 19.69
C LYS A 77 8.21 8.89 18.42
N THR A 78 8.83 7.99 17.66
CA THR A 78 9.57 8.32 16.42
C THR A 78 8.89 7.69 15.21
N GLY A 79 9.05 8.29 14.03
CA GLY A 79 8.57 7.72 12.76
C GLY A 79 9.52 6.71 12.13
N VAL A 80 10.35 6.01 12.92
CA VAL A 80 11.39 5.11 12.42
C VAL A 80 11.09 3.67 12.82
N PHE A 81 10.95 2.80 11.83
CA PHE A 81 10.65 1.38 11.99
C PHE A 81 11.76 0.54 11.37
N HIS A 82 12.26 -0.43 12.13
CA HIS A 82 13.39 -1.30 11.75
C HIS A 82 12.96 -2.76 11.71
N SER A 83 13.85 -3.60 11.19
CA SER A 83 13.72 -5.06 11.17
C SER A 83 12.46 -5.53 10.43
N LEU A 84 12.14 -4.85 9.33
CA LEU A 84 10.95 -5.13 8.53
C LEU A 84 11.29 -6.14 7.45
N ARG A 85 10.34 -7.02 7.13
CA ARG A 85 10.41 -7.98 6.02
C ARG A 85 9.90 -7.31 4.74
N PRO A 86 10.11 -7.92 3.56
CA PRO A 86 9.39 -7.47 2.37
C PRO A 86 7.88 -7.54 2.62
N GLY A 87 7.15 -6.56 2.08
CA GLY A 87 5.71 -6.49 2.22
C GLY A 87 5.14 -5.07 2.25
N ILE A 88 3.82 -4.99 2.39
CA ILE A 88 3.08 -3.74 2.48
C ILE A 88 2.80 -3.43 3.95
N TYR A 89 3.15 -2.20 4.35
CA TYR A 89 2.97 -1.68 5.69
C TYR A 89 2.04 -0.47 5.67
N SER A 90 1.17 -0.35 6.67
CA SER A 90 0.42 0.86 6.96
C SER A 90 1.14 1.61 8.07
N VAL A 91 1.75 2.75 7.77
CA VAL A 91 2.33 3.62 8.79
C VAL A 91 1.35 4.72 9.11
N SER A 92 0.99 4.86 10.38
CA SER A 92 0.12 5.95 10.83
C SER A 92 0.76 6.80 11.91
N VAL A 93 0.27 8.04 12.00
CA VAL A 93 0.59 8.99 13.06
C VAL A 93 -0.72 9.48 13.66
N MET A 94 -0.75 9.60 14.99
CA MET A 94 -1.86 10.14 15.76
C MET A 94 -1.37 11.25 16.69
N ASP A 95 -2.10 12.34 16.80
CA ASP A 95 -1.82 13.42 17.73
C ASP A 95 -2.60 13.29 19.06
N SER A 96 -2.48 14.26 19.97
CA SER A 96 -3.10 14.21 21.30
C SER A 96 -4.62 14.46 21.29
N LEU A 97 -5.19 14.89 20.16
CA LEU A 97 -6.64 14.97 19.96
C LEU A 97 -7.20 13.75 19.23
N TYR A 98 -6.43 12.67 19.09
CA TYR A 98 -6.81 11.45 18.38
C TYR A 98 -7.00 11.64 16.87
N CYS A 99 -6.47 12.73 16.31
CA CYS A 99 -6.47 12.91 14.87
C CYS A 99 -5.39 12.03 14.25
N SER A 100 -5.76 11.24 13.24
CA SER A 100 -4.86 10.27 12.61
C SER A 100 -4.68 10.51 11.11
N ARG A 101 -3.49 10.16 10.62
CA ARG A 101 -3.16 10.06 9.19
C ARG A 101 -2.34 8.82 8.96
N ALA A 102 -2.52 8.19 7.80
CA ALA A 102 -1.81 6.97 7.43
C ALA A 102 -1.28 7.05 6.00
N VAL A 103 -0.17 6.36 5.76
CA VAL A 103 0.41 6.10 4.43
C VAL A 103 0.70 4.62 4.29
N SER A 104 0.47 4.10 3.09
CA SER A 104 0.87 2.73 2.73
C SER A 104 2.27 2.76 2.14
N VAL A 105 3.14 1.87 2.61
CA VAL A 105 4.54 1.76 2.21
C VAL A 105 4.83 0.33 1.80
N HIS A 106 5.37 0.14 0.60
CA HIS A 106 5.83 -1.17 0.13
C HIS A 106 7.35 -1.26 0.31
N ILE A 107 7.80 -2.29 1.04
CA ILE A 107 9.21 -2.68 1.12
C ILE A 107 9.41 -3.86 0.17
N SER A 108 10.21 -3.66 -0.87
CA SER A 108 10.57 -4.72 -1.82
C SER A 108 11.66 -5.64 -1.25
N SER A 109 11.60 -6.90 -1.66
CA SER A 109 12.59 -7.96 -1.42
C SER A 109 13.93 -7.79 -2.16
N GLY A 110 14.08 -6.72 -2.95
CA GLY A 110 15.26 -6.46 -3.75
C GLY A 110 15.39 -7.34 -5.01
N ILE A 111 14.48 -8.30 -5.20
CA ILE A 111 14.50 -9.20 -6.37
C ILE A 111 13.92 -8.48 -7.59
N SER A 112 14.74 -8.32 -8.64
CA SER A 112 14.31 -7.74 -9.91
C SER A 112 14.03 -8.82 -10.95
N PHE A 113 13.10 -8.54 -11.87
CA PHE A 113 12.84 -9.49 -12.95
C PHE A 113 14.07 -9.67 -13.83
N LYS A 114 14.69 -8.59 -14.31
CA LYS A 114 15.76 -8.68 -15.30
C LYS A 114 17.02 -9.35 -14.76
N GLU A 115 17.38 -9.10 -13.50
CA GLU A 115 18.65 -9.58 -12.96
C GLU A 115 18.51 -10.95 -12.31
N SER A 116 17.41 -11.20 -11.59
CA SER A 116 17.24 -12.44 -10.82
C SER A 116 16.34 -13.45 -11.54
N ILE A 117 15.16 -13.04 -12.01
CA ILE A 117 14.13 -13.99 -12.45
C ILE A 117 14.27 -14.39 -13.90
N GLN A 118 14.59 -13.45 -14.79
CA GLN A 118 14.77 -13.70 -16.21
C GLN A 118 15.76 -14.84 -16.49
N PRO A 119 16.98 -14.86 -15.91
CA PRO A 119 17.91 -15.97 -16.16
C PRO A 119 17.38 -17.31 -15.63
N ILE A 120 16.65 -17.33 -14.52
CA ILE A 120 16.03 -18.56 -14.00
C ILE A 120 14.98 -19.08 -14.98
N ILE A 121 14.09 -18.20 -15.47
CA ILE A 121 13.06 -18.57 -16.43
C ILE A 121 13.69 -19.10 -17.72
N GLU A 122 14.69 -18.40 -18.26
CA GLU A 122 15.36 -18.76 -19.51
C GLU A 122 16.08 -20.10 -19.43
N ASN A 123 16.77 -20.38 -18.32
CA ASN A 123 17.58 -21.59 -18.19
C ASN A 123 16.79 -22.81 -17.71
N SER A 124 15.76 -22.61 -16.88
CA SER A 124 15.12 -23.69 -16.13
C SER A 124 13.64 -23.86 -16.44
N CYS A 125 12.99 -22.87 -17.05
CA CYS A 125 11.56 -22.94 -17.38
C CYS A 125 11.29 -22.97 -18.89
N ILE A 126 12.16 -22.38 -19.72
CA ILE A 126 12.06 -22.37 -21.18
C ILE A 126 12.94 -23.48 -21.75
N ILE A 127 12.43 -24.71 -21.74
CA ILE A 127 13.11 -25.87 -22.32
C ILE A 127 12.37 -26.38 -23.55
N SER A 128 13.03 -27.16 -24.40
CA SER A 128 12.41 -27.74 -25.60
C SER A 128 11.08 -28.40 -25.26
N THR A 129 10.00 -27.98 -25.92
CA THR A 129 8.61 -28.42 -25.74
C THR A 129 7.88 -27.94 -24.47
N CYS A 130 8.56 -27.31 -23.51
CA CYS A 130 7.94 -26.74 -22.31
C CYS A 130 8.24 -25.24 -22.21
N HIS A 131 7.20 -24.43 -22.37
CA HIS A 131 7.23 -22.97 -22.26
C HIS A 131 8.12 -22.20 -23.25
N ASP A 132 8.74 -22.88 -24.21
CA ASP A 132 9.52 -22.31 -25.32
C ASP A 132 8.68 -21.66 -26.43
N GLY A 133 7.37 -21.77 -26.35
CA GLY A 133 6.41 -21.29 -27.34
C GLY A 133 5.89 -22.35 -28.30
N SER A 134 6.33 -23.60 -28.20
CA SER A 134 5.71 -24.72 -28.93
C SER A 134 4.56 -25.38 -28.15
N GLY A 135 4.44 -25.11 -26.85
CA GLY A 135 3.41 -25.64 -25.95
C GLY A 135 2.27 -24.65 -25.60
N SER A 136 1.55 -24.93 -24.51
CA SER A 136 0.32 -24.19 -24.12
C SER A 136 0.52 -22.72 -23.74
N ILE A 137 1.70 -22.35 -23.25
CA ILE A 137 2.05 -20.97 -22.87
C ILE A 137 3.52 -20.73 -23.17
N SER A 138 3.87 -19.55 -23.69
CA SER A 138 5.27 -19.17 -23.91
C SER A 138 5.76 -18.24 -22.79
N PHE A 139 6.81 -18.65 -22.08
CA PHE A 139 7.48 -17.78 -21.09
C PHE A 139 8.57 -16.90 -21.72
N LYS A 140 8.72 -16.88 -23.05
CA LYS A 140 9.51 -15.86 -23.76
C LYS A 140 8.85 -14.47 -23.72
N VAL A 141 7.58 -14.40 -23.33
CA VAL A 141 6.80 -13.16 -23.25
C VAL A 141 6.51 -12.85 -21.79
N PHE A 142 7.04 -11.71 -21.31
CA PHE A 142 6.88 -11.31 -19.90
C PHE A 142 5.41 -11.26 -19.45
N ALA A 143 4.50 -10.79 -20.29
CA ALA A 143 3.08 -10.73 -19.94
C ALA A 143 2.50 -12.11 -19.58
N ASN A 144 2.98 -13.19 -20.22
CA ASN A 144 2.59 -14.56 -19.89
C ASN A 144 3.20 -15.00 -18.56
N ILE A 145 4.47 -14.68 -18.30
CA ILE A 145 5.13 -14.95 -17.00
C ILE A 145 4.35 -14.26 -15.88
N LYS A 146 4.07 -12.96 -16.02
CA LYS A 146 3.33 -12.17 -15.03
C LYS A 146 1.94 -12.73 -14.78
N LYS A 147 1.21 -13.12 -15.84
CA LYS A 147 -0.11 -13.74 -15.71
C LYS A 147 -0.07 -15.08 -14.98
N SER A 148 1.02 -15.84 -15.14
CA SER A 148 1.24 -17.13 -14.49
C SER A 148 2.03 -17.03 -13.18
N ALA A 149 2.34 -15.84 -12.67
CA ALA A 149 3.26 -15.64 -11.54
C ALA A 149 2.88 -16.46 -10.29
N ALA A 150 1.59 -16.45 -9.91
CA ALA A 150 1.10 -17.23 -8.77
C ALA A 150 1.26 -18.75 -8.98
N ASP A 151 0.97 -19.24 -10.18
CA ASP A 151 1.14 -20.66 -10.54
C ASP A 151 2.62 -21.04 -10.57
N ILE A 152 3.47 -20.17 -11.13
CA ILE A 152 4.92 -20.36 -11.14
C ILE A 152 5.42 -20.50 -9.70
N LYS A 153 5.10 -19.54 -8.81
CA LYS A 153 5.46 -19.60 -7.38
C LYS A 153 4.98 -20.90 -6.72
N GLY A 154 3.72 -21.28 -6.94
CA GLY A 154 3.14 -22.47 -6.32
C GLY A 154 3.79 -23.77 -6.81
N LEU A 155 3.98 -23.92 -8.12
CA LEU A 155 4.52 -25.13 -8.73
C LEU A 155 6.02 -25.29 -8.50
N THR A 156 6.79 -24.21 -8.51
CA THR A 156 8.23 -24.26 -8.20
C THR A 156 8.46 -24.49 -6.71
N GLY A 157 7.69 -23.82 -5.84
CA GLY A 157 7.71 -24.05 -4.39
C GLY A 157 7.36 -25.48 -3.98
N ALA A 158 6.39 -26.10 -4.68
CA ALA A 158 6.02 -27.50 -4.49
C ALA A 158 6.99 -28.49 -5.18
N ARG A 159 8.02 -28.00 -5.87
CA ARG A 159 8.93 -28.79 -6.73
C ARG A 159 8.22 -29.68 -7.76
N VAL A 160 7.07 -29.22 -8.23
CA VAL A 160 6.29 -29.87 -9.29
C VAL A 160 6.79 -29.45 -10.68
N MET A 161 7.33 -28.23 -10.76
CA MET A 161 7.97 -27.67 -11.94
C MET A 161 9.37 -27.14 -11.59
N PRO A 162 10.33 -27.24 -12.52
CA PRO A 162 10.21 -27.83 -13.86
C PRO A 162 10.10 -29.37 -13.85
N LYS A 163 9.54 -29.98 -14.90
CA LYS A 163 9.42 -31.46 -15.03
C LYS A 163 10.75 -32.17 -15.23
N THR A 164 11.71 -31.47 -15.80
CA THR A 164 13.07 -31.94 -16.03
C THR A 164 14.04 -30.87 -15.55
N GLY A 165 15.14 -31.29 -14.94
CA GLY A 165 15.99 -30.37 -14.17
C GLY A 165 15.39 -30.06 -12.79
N SER A 166 16.09 -29.25 -12.01
CA SER A 166 15.63 -28.81 -10.69
C SER A 166 16.08 -27.39 -10.44
N LEU A 167 15.17 -26.57 -9.91
CA LEU A 167 15.54 -25.30 -9.31
C LEU A 167 16.22 -25.54 -7.95
N THR A 168 17.22 -24.73 -7.65
CA THR A 168 17.80 -24.63 -6.32
C THR A 168 16.80 -24.01 -5.34
N ASN A 169 17.06 -24.14 -4.04
CA ASN A 169 16.22 -23.49 -3.03
C ASN A 169 16.25 -21.97 -3.17
N ASP A 170 17.42 -21.41 -3.47
CA ASP A 170 17.62 -19.97 -3.63
C ASP A 170 16.82 -19.44 -4.84
N GLU A 171 16.81 -20.16 -5.97
CA GLU A 171 16.01 -19.78 -7.15
C GLU A 171 14.50 -19.85 -6.85
N ILE A 172 14.05 -20.87 -6.13
CA ILE A 172 12.65 -20.99 -5.68
C ILE A 172 12.27 -19.81 -4.78
N GLU A 173 13.17 -19.44 -3.86
CA GLU A 173 12.97 -18.32 -2.94
C GLU A 173 12.96 -16.97 -3.68
N GLN A 174 13.86 -16.75 -4.63
CA GLN A 174 13.87 -15.56 -5.50
C GLN A 174 12.56 -15.44 -6.28
N ILE A 175 12.10 -16.53 -6.91
CA ILE A 175 10.80 -16.56 -7.60
C ILE A 175 9.68 -16.17 -6.64
N ALA A 176 9.64 -16.78 -5.44
CA ALA A 176 8.59 -16.51 -4.47
C ALA A 176 8.53 -15.03 -4.06
N CYS A 177 9.68 -14.44 -3.76
CA CYS A 177 9.80 -13.03 -3.37
C CYS A 177 9.46 -12.07 -4.50
N TRP A 178 9.91 -12.32 -5.74
CA TRP A 178 9.53 -11.48 -6.88
C TRP A 178 8.02 -11.48 -7.12
N VAL A 179 7.36 -12.64 -6.93
CA VAL A 179 5.90 -12.74 -7.04
C VAL A 179 5.21 -11.96 -5.92
N ASP A 180 5.72 -12.06 -4.69
CA ASP A 180 5.17 -11.31 -3.54
C ASP A 180 5.36 -9.79 -3.67
N ASP A 181 6.42 -9.36 -4.34
CA ASP A 181 6.65 -7.95 -4.73
C ASP A 181 5.77 -7.49 -5.91
N GLY A 182 4.87 -8.33 -6.41
CA GLY A 182 3.88 -7.99 -7.43
C GLY A 182 4.26 -8.35 -8.87
N ALA A 183 5.26 -9.21 -9.05
CA ALA A 183 5.71 -9.72 -10.34
C ALA A 183 6.00 -8.59 -11.35
N LEU A 184 6.83 -7.63 -10.94
CA LEU A 184 7.12 -6.41 -11.69
C LEU A 184 8.15 -6.67 -12.81
N PHE A 185 8.12 -5.86 -13.87
CA PHE A 185 9.14 -5.84 -14.91
C PHE A 185 10.15 -4.73 -14.62
N ASN A 186 10.98 -4.95 -13.60
CA ASN A 186 12.05 -4.05 -13.17
C ASN A 186 13.41 -4.52 -13.70
#